data_AF-A0A2M8L1N0-F1
#
_entry.id   AF-A0A2M8L1N0-F1
#
_cell.length_a   1.000
_cell.length_b   1.000
_cell.length_c   1.000
_cell.angle_alpha   90.00
_cell.angle_beta   90.00
_cell.angle_gamma   90.00
#
_symmetry.space_group_name_H-M   'P 1'
#
loop_
_entity.id
_entity.type
_entity.pdbx_description
1 polymer ?
#
loop_
_entity_poly.entity_id
_entity_poly.type
_entity_poly.pdbx_seq_one_letter_code
_entity_poly.pdbx_strand_id
1 'polypeptide(L)'
;MQNDAAEVMNAHERYYANAQSYPWMLYGTTKLSVEDATLLRSDSLGFGLCDIGTTDSEPGATSVACSVTSTTPGELIKSDELKTSFVGKDEFRTVGTNDENGLWLYKQAGSGGGLYVCYVPKAKSNRNNTSNQLYCLTGGTTPLRTPVGTEACTSPATDSNLWAEATAAITDGAAANRGIFKCVP
;
A
#
# COMPACT_ATOMS: atom_id res chain seq x y z
N MET A 1 -8.23 -9.61 1.63
CA MET A 1 -7.40 -8.79 0.71
C MET A 1 -8.17 -8.01 -0.36
N GLN A 2 -8.75 -8.58 -1.44
CA GLN A 2 -9.29 -7.74 -2.53
C GLN A 2 -10.39 -6.77 -2.07
N ASN A 3 -11.37 -7.27 -1.32
CA ASN A 3 -12.45 -6.43 -0.81
C ASN A 3 -11.91 -5.41 0.21
N ASP A 4 -10.97 -5.81 1.05
CA ASP A 4 -10.35 -4.93 2.04
C ASP A 4 -9.54 -3.81 1.36
N ALA A 5 -8.83 -4.13 0.29
CA ALA A 5 -8.12 -3.16 -0.54
C ALA A 5 -9.08 -2.17 -1.21
N ALA A 6 -10.23 -2.64 -1.70
CA ALA A 6 -11.26 -1.77 -2.26
C ALA A 6 -11.87 -0.82 -1.22
N GLU A 7 -12.17 -1.32 -0.02
CA GLU A 7 -12.68 -0.49 1.08
C GLU A 7 -11.65 0.56 1.53
N VAL A 8 -10.37 0.18 1.64
CA VAL A 8 -9.29 1.12 1.97
C VAL A 8 -9.08 2.15 0.87
N MET A 9 -9.13 1.76 -0.40
CA MET A 9 -9.06 2.69 -1.54
C MET A 9 -10.19 3.72 -1.44
N ASN A 10 -11.44 3.23 -1.31
CA ASN A 10 -12.61 4.09 -1.20
C ASN A 10 -12.52 5.06 0.00
N ALA A 11 -11.98 4.62 1.13
CA ALA A 11 -11.78 5.48 2.30
C ALA A 11 -10.80 6.63 2.01
N HIS A 12 -9.71 6.37 1.26
CA HIS A 12 -8.78 7.43 0.87
C HIS A 12 -9.41 8.45 -0.08
N GLU A 13 -10.19 8.00 -1.05
CA GLU A 13 -10.88 8.90 -2.00
C GLU A 13 -11.94 9.77 -1.29
N ARG A 14 -12.70 9.20 -0.34
CA ARG A 14 -13.65 9.97 0.46
C ARG A 14 -12.97 10.97 1.38
N TYR A 15 -11.88 10.54 2.04
CA TYR A 15 -11.05 11.43 2.84
C TYR A 15 -10.54 12.60 1.99
N TYR A 16 -10.02 12.33 0.79
CA TYR A 16 -9.56 13.37 -0.11
C TYR A 16 -10.67 14.32 -0.55
N ALA A 17 -11.86 13.79 -0.88
CA ALA A 17 -13.01 14.62 -1.23
C ALA A 17 -13.38 15.62 -0.11
N ASN A 18 -13.26 15.19 1.15
CA ASN A 18 -13.59 16.01 2.32
C ASN A 18 -12.46 16.95 2.75
N ALA A 19 -11.21 16.47 2.76
CA ALA A 19 -10.06 17.15 3.35
C ALA A 19 -9.13 17.83 2.33
N GLN A 20 -9.33 17.58 1.02
CA GLN A 20 -8.47 18.05 -0.07
C GLN A 20 -6.97 17.73 0.15
N SER A 21 -6.72 16.65 0.89
CA SER A 21 -5.40 16.16 1.26
C SER A 21 -5.50 14.67 1.55
N TYR A 22 -4.36 13.99 1.58
CA TYR A 22 -4.29 12.57 1.95
C TYR A 22 -3.64 12.39 3.32
N PRO A 23 -3.90 11.28 4.03
CA PRO A 23 -3.37 11.06 5.38
C PRO A 23 -1.85 11.22 5.49
N TRP A 24 -1.08 10.76 4.50
CA TRP A 24 0.39 10.85 4.53
C TRP A 24 0.92 12.28 4.45
N MET A 25 0.14 13.23 3.93
CA MET A 25 0.55 14.64 3.80
C MET A 25 0.63 15.36 5.15
N LEU A 26 0.11 14.77 6.23
CA LEU A 26 0.24 15.30 7.59
C LEU A 26 1.63 15.09 8.18
N TYR A 27 2.40 14.16 7.61
CA TYR A 27 3.65 13.66 8.17
C TYR A 27 4.85 14.18 7.36
N GLY A 28 6.04 14.05 7.96
CA GLY A 28 7.32 14.44 7.38
C GLY A 28 7.76 15.84 7.76
N THR A 29 9.08 16.01 7.86
CA THR A 29 9.74 17.31 8.03
C THR A 29 9.58 18.19 6.78
N THR A 30 9.52 17.55 5.61
CA THR A 30 9.08 18.14 4.35
C THR A 30 7.76 17.50 3.94
N LYS A 31 6.68 18.28 3.92
CA LYS A 31 5.35 17.75 3.60
C LYS A 31 5.24 17.41 2.13
N LEU A 32 4.74 16.21 1.86
CA LEU A 32 4.30 15.82 0.52
C LEU A 32 3.03 16.57 0.14
N SER A 33 2.89 16.81 -1.15
CA SER A 33 1.71 17.34 -1.81
C SER A 33 0.89 16.22 -2.47
N VAL A 34 -0.28 16.58 -2.99
CA VAL A 34 -1.14 15.68 -3.78
C VAL A 34 -0.49 15.22 -5.09
N GLU A 35 0.50 15.99 -5.57
CA GLU A 35 1.25 15.73 -6.80
C GLU A 35 2.39 14.72 -6.59
N ASP A 36 2.78 14.45 -5.35
CA ASP A 36 3.94 13.61 -5.07
C ASP A 36 3.60 12.13 -5.19
N ALA A 37 4.49 11.38 -5.85
CA ALA A 37 4.38 9.94 -5.88
C ALA A 37 4.62 9.36 -4.48
N THR A 38 3.78 8.41 -4.08
CA THR A 38 3.80 7.85 -2.72
C THR A 38 3.61 6.34 -2.77
N LEU A 39 4.41 5.60 -1.99
CA LEU A 39 4.23 4.17 -1.76
C LEU A 39 4.29 3.89 -0.26
N LEU A 40 3.22 3.36 0.32
CA LEU A 40 3.12 3.12 1.76
C LEU A 40 2.60 1.72 2.04
N ARG A 41 3.15 1.09 3.08
CA ARG A 41 2.66 -0.19 3.59
C ARG A 41 1.54 0.03 4.61
N SER A 42 0.66 -0.94 4.76
CA SER A 42 -0.54 -0.85 5.59
C SER A 42 -0.31 -0.62 7.09
N ASP A 43 0.89 -0.92 7.58
CA ASP A 43 1.34 -0.67 8.94
C ASP A 43 2.24 0.58 9.05
N SER A 44 2.39 1.37 7.99
CA SER A 44 3.19 2.60 7.99
C SER A 44 2.40 3.83 8.44
N LEU A 45 3.11 4.79 9.05
CA LEU A 45 2.60 6.14 9.23
C LEU A 45 2.21 6.75 7.88
N GLY A 46 1.08 7.47 7.87
CA GLY A 46 0.50 8.05 6.66
C GLY A 46 -0.36 7.11 5.81
N PHE A 47 -0.40 5.80 6.10
CA PHE A 47 -1.35 4.89 5.43
C PHE A 47 -2.80 5.10 5.93
N GLY A 48 -2.98 5.68 7.11
CA GLY A 48 -4.29 6.12 7.60
C GLY A 48 -5.04 5.15 8.52
N LEU A 49 -4.48 3.98 8.84
CA LEU A 49 -5.09 3.06 9.84
C LEU A 49 -4.58 3.24 11.26
N CYS A 50 -3.29 3.53 11.43
CA CYS A 50 -2.62 3.50 12.72
C CYS A 50 -1.65 4.67 12.82
N ASP A 51 -1.73 5.47 13.87
CA ASP A 51 -0.90 6.65 14.02
C ASP A 51 -0.39 6.80 15.45
N ILE A 52 0.93 6.88 15.62
CA ILE A 52 1.57 7.36 16.85
C ILE A 52 2.73 8.31 16.52
N GLY A 53 2.81 8.73 15.26
CA GLY A 53 3.81 9.68 14.81
C GLY A 53 3.47 11.07 15.31
N THR A 54 4.49 11.90 15.46
CA THR A 54 4.29 13.35 15.42
C THR A 54 4.16 13.78 13.96
N THR A 55 3.66 14.98 13.70
CA THR A 55 3.66 15.55 12.35
C THR A 55 5.06 15.59 11.73
N ASP A 56 6.12 15.60 12.54
CA ASP A 56 7.51 15.62 12.05
C ASP A 56 8.06 14.20 11.77
N SER A 57 7.31 13.15 12.11
CA SER A 57 7.68 11.77 11.77
C SER A 57 7.53 11.56 10.27
N GLU A 58 8.48 10.89 9.62
CA GLU A 58 8.43 10.68 8.17
C GLU A 58 7.32 9.70 7.77
N PRO A 59 6.55 9.99 6.70
CA PRO A 59 5.57 9.04 6.17
C PRO A 59 6.30 7.77 5.71
N GLY A 60 5.65 6.61 5.87
CA GLY A 60 6.26 5.33 5.51
C GLY A 60 6.99 4.62 6.64
N ALA A 61 7.39 5.34 7.70
CA ALA A 61 7.96 4.71 8.90
C ALA A 61 6.96 3.71 9.52
N THR A 62 7.43 2.54 9.94
CA THR A 62 6.57 1.52 10.55
C THR A 62 5.91 2.05 11.81
N SER A 63 4.59 1.99 11.86
CA SER A 63 3.79 2.39 13.01
C SER A 63 3.81 1.28 14.05
N VAL A 64 4.49 1.52 15.17
CA VAL A 64 4.51 0.60 16.33
C VAL A 64 3.15 0.48 17.03
N ALA A 65 2.20 1.37 16.71
CA ALA A 65 0.86 1.40 17.27
C ALA A 65 -0.19 0.69 16.40
N CYS A 66 0.20 -0.07 15.37
CA CYS A 66 -0.77 -0.78 14.55
C CYS A 66 -1.21 -2.10 15.19
N SER A 67 -2.17 -1.98 16.12
CA SER A 67 -2.73 -3.09 16.92
C SER A 67 -4.20 -2.83 17.23
N VAL A 68 -4.99 -3.89 17.41
CA VAL A 68 -6.41 -3.82 17.84
C VAL A 68 -6.64 -3.08 19.15
N THR A 69 -5.59 -2.95 19.97
CA THR A 69 -5.62 -2.22 21.24
C THR A 69 -5.11 -0.79 21.10
N SER A 70 -4.84 -0.33 19.87
CA SER A 70 -4.34 1.02 19.63
C SER A 70 -5.36 2.04 20.08
N THR A 71 -4.92 2.93 20.96
CA THR A 71 -5.69 4.09 21.40
C THR A 71 -5.49 5.30 20.50
N THR A 72 -4.64 5.17 19.49
CA THR A 72 -4.28 6.25 18.56
C THR A 72 -4.56 5.79 17.12
N PRO A 73 -5.84 5.82 16.70
CA PRO A 73 -6.22 5.42 15.36
C PRO A 73 -5.59 6.36 14.30
N GLY A 74 -5.36 5.83 13.11
CA GLY A 74 -4.96 6.65 11.96
C GLY A 74 -6.09 7.51 11.43
N GLU A 75 -5.76 8.45 10.53
CA GLU A 75 -6.69 9.48 10.08
C GLU A 75 -7.95 8.97 9.40
N LEU A 76 -7.89 7.88 8.64
CA LEU A 76 -9.09 7.33 7.99
C LEU A 76 -10.10 6.79 9.02
N ILE A 77 -9.60 6.36 10.18
CA ILE A 77 -10.46 5.91 11.28
C ILE A 77 -10.93 7.11 12.10
N LYS A 78 -10.07 8.10 12.37
CA LYS A 78 -10.44 9.33 13.10
C LYS A 78 -11.51 10.14 12.39
N SER A 79 -11.50 10.12 11.06
CA SER A 79 -12.45 10.82 10.19
C SER A 79 -13.69 9.99 9.81
N ASP A 80 -13.85 8.80 10.39
CA ASP A 80 -14.95 7.86 10.10
C ASP A 80 -15.02 7.37 8.63
N GLU A 81 -13.96 7.54 7.84
CA GLU A 81 -13.90 7.05 6.46
C GLU A 81 -13.62 5.54 6.37
N LEU A 82 -12.99 4.99 7.41
CA LEU A 82 -12.70 3.57 7.55
C LEU A 82 -13.10 3.05 8.94
N LYS A 83 -13.73 1.88 8.97
CA LYS A 83 -14.17 1.26 10.23
C LYS A 83 -12.97 0.83 11.08
N THR A 84 -13.07 1.03 12.39
CA THR A 84 -12.07 0.60 13.40
C THR A 84 -11.73 -0.89 13.33
N SER A 85 -12.65 -1.75 12.87
CA SER A 85 -12.43 -3.19 12.74
C SER A 85 -11.32 -3.57 11.76
N PHE A 86 -10.90 -2.67 10.87
CA PHE A 86 -9.79 -2.92 9.94
C PHE A 86 -8.45 -3.07 10.66
N VAL A 87 -8.25 -2.42 11.81
CA VAL A 87 -7.02 -2.56 12.60
C VAL A 87 -6.82 -4.00 13.08
N GLY A 88 -7.89 -4.79 13.19
CA GLY A 88 -7.82 -6.20 13.58
C GLY A 88 -7.59 -7.20 12.48
N LYS A 89 -7.54 -6.77 11.20
CA LYS A 89 -7.33 -7.69 10.09
C LYS A 89 -5.85 -8.01 9.93
N ASP A 90 -5.56 -9.22 9.47
CA ASP A 90 -4.19 -9.73 9.35
C ASP A 90 -3.35 -8.90 8.38
N GLU A 91 -3.98 -8.31 7.36
CA GLU A 91 -3.38 -7.38 6.40
C GLU A 91 -2.77 -6.11 7.02
N PHE A 92 -3.04 -5.86 8.30
CA PHE A 92 -2.54 -4.70 9.04
C PHE A 92 -1.76 -5.13 10.29
N ARG A 93 -2.15 -6.24 10.92
CA ARG A 93 -1.55 -6.74 12.16
C ARG A 93 -0.33 -7.64 11.94
N THR A 94 -0.30 -8.40 10.85
CA THR A 94 0.71 -9.46 10.62
C THR A 94 1.72 -9.11 9.54
N VAL A 95 1.81 -7.80 9.23
CA VAL A 95 2.69 -7.25 8.21
C VAL A 95 4.12 -7.33 8.71
N GLY A 96 4.66 -6.38 9.47
CA GLY A 96 5.97 -6.55 10.12
C GLY A 96 7.07 -6.99 9.14
N THR A 97 7.59 -8.22 9.31
CA THR A 97 8.59 -8.84 8.40
C THR A 97 7.98 -9.62 7.23
N ASN A 98 6.65 -9.68 7.13
CA ASN A 98 5.87 -10.42 6.13
C ASN A 98 5.16 -9.42 5.20
N ASP A 99 5.93 -8.75 4.34
CA ASP A 99 5.43 -7.74 3.39
C ASP A 99 4.33 -8.26 2.45
N GLU A 100 4.31 -9.57 2.19
CA GLU A 100 3.29 -10.25 1.40
C GLU A 100 1.92 -10.32 2.06
N ASN A 101 1.85 -10.04 3.36
CA ASN A 101 0.58 -9.95 4.08
C ASN A 101 -0.03 -8.54 3.99
N GLY A 102 0.79 -7.52 3.76
CA GLY A 102 0.37 -6.12 3.80
C GLY A 102 -0.46 -5.69 2.59
N LEU A 103 -1.22 -4.60 2.78
CA LEU A 103 -1.70 -3.77 1.68
C LEU A 103 -0.66 -2.69 1.40
N TRP A 104 -0.58 -2.29 0.14
CA TRP A 104 0.39 -1.33 -0.37
C TRP A 104 -0.35 -0.23 -1.09
N LEU A 105 -0.35 0.98 -0.54
CA LEU A 105 -0.91 2.15 -1.17
C LEU A 105 0.11 2.68 -2.17
N TYR A 106 -0.33 2.92 -3.40
CA TYR A 106 0.46 3.57 -4.45
C TYR A 106 -0.29 4.78 -5.01
N LYS A 107 0.31 5.96 -4.92
CA LYS A 107 -0.11 7.18 -5.61
C LYS A 107 0.89 7.50 -6.70
N GLN A 108 0.40 7.64 -7.93
CA GLN A 108 1.21 8.14 -9.03
C GLN A 108 1.44 9.66 -8.90
N ALA A 109 2.61 10.14 -9.31
CA ALA A 109 2.89 11.58 -9.38
C ALA A 109 1.89 12.33 -10.29
N GLY A 110 1.67 13.60 -9.97
CA GLY A 110 0.79 14.53 -10.67
C GLY A 110 -0.66 14.53 -10.18
N SER A 111 -1.35 15.63 -10.48
CA SER A 111 -2.71 15.97 -10.06
C SER A 111 -3.75 14.97 -10.56
N GLY A 112 -3.54 14.44 -11.76
CA GLY A 112 -4.34 13.36 -12.35
C GLY A 112 -3.79 11.96 -12.08
N GLY A 113 -2.74 11.82 -11.26
CA GLY A 113 -2.14 10.54 -10.94
C GLY A 113 -3.09 9.69 -10.11
N GLY A 114 -3.39 8.47 -10.57
CA GLY A 114 -4.32 7.58 -9.87
C GLY A 114 -3.78 7.08 -8.53
N LEU A 115 -4.71 6.82 -7.61
CA LEU A 115 -4.47 6.14 -6.35
C LEU A 115 -4.86 4.66 -6.45
N TYR A 116 -4.09 3.79 -5.83
CA TYR A 116 -4.31 2.36 -5.89
C TYR A 116 -3.96 1.71 -4.57
N VAL A 117 -4.68 0.64 -4.23
CA VAL A 117 -4.31 -0.24 -3.11
C VAL A 117 -3.99 -1.63 -3.66
N CYS A 118 -2.76 -2.04 -3.45
CA CYS A 118 -2.15 -3.22 -4.00
C CYS A 118 -1.91 -4.28 -2.92
N TYR A 119 -1.91 -5.55 -3.30
CA TYR A 119 -1.61 -6.67 -2.40
C TYR A 119 -1.01 -7.84 -3.17
N VAL A 120 -0.28 -8.71 -2.48
CA VAL A 120 0.24 -9.95 -3.07
C VAL A 120 -0.89 -10.98 -3.20
N PRO A 121 -1.21 -11.49 -4.40
CA PRO A 121 -2.27 -12.46 -4.58
C PRO A 121 -1.84 -13.82 -3.99
N LYS A 122 -2.53 -14.25 -2.93
CA LYS A 122 -2.30 -15.56 -2.29
C LYS A 122 -2.95 -16.73 -3.04
N ALA A 123 -4.13 -16.51 -3.62
CA ALA A 123 -4.84 -17.54 -4.37
C ALA A 123 -4.21 -17.76 -5.75
N LYS A 124 -3.95 -19.02 -6.13
CA LYS A 124 -3.36 -19.38 -7.43
C LYS A 124 -4.15 -18.84 -8.63
N SER A 125 -5.49 -18.79 -8.54
CA SER A 125 -6.36 -18.22 -9.57
C SER A 125 -6.08 -16.74 -9.86
N ASN A 126 -5.53 -16.01 -8.89
CA ASN A 126 -5.16 -14.60 -9.02
C ASN A 126 -3.68 -14.42 -9.44
N ARG A 127 -2.92 -15.51 -9.56
CA ARG A 127 -1.50 -15.55 -9.97
C ARG A 127 -1.34 -15.89 -11.46
N ASN A 128 -2.17 -15.25 -12.29
CA ASN A 128 -2.16 -15.41 -13.74
C ASN A 128 -2.30 -14.04 -14.39
N ASN A 129 -1.25 -13.59 -15.07
CA ASN A 129 -1.17 -12.29 -15.74
C ASN A 129 -1.98 -12.21 -17.05
N THR A 130 -2.50 -13.34 -17.55
CA THR A 130 -3.36 -13.39 -18.73
C THR A 130 -4.81 -13.03 -18.37
N SER A 131 -5.23 -13.39 -17.16
CA SER A 131 -6.61 -13.16 -16.66
C SER A 131 -6.70 -12.09 -15.56
N ASN A 132 -5.57 -11.62 -15.04
CA ASN A 132 -5.52 -10.58 -14.02
C ASN A 132 -4.55 -9.47 -14.42
N GLN A 133 -4.91 -8.23 -14.11
CA GLN A 133 -3.96 -7.12 -14.14
C GLN A 133 -3.05 -7.20 -12.92
N LEU A 134 -1.76 -7.40 -13.17
CA LEU A 134 -0.73 -7.59 -12.17
C LEU A 134 0.41 -6.59 -12.40
N TYR A 135 1.09 -6.23 -11.33
CA TYR A 135 2.08 -5.16 -11.33
C TYR A 135 3.29 -5.51 -10.47
N CYS A 136 4.46 -5.05 -10.89
CA CYS A 136 5.61 -4.88 -10.00
C CYS A 136 5.52 -3.51 -9.35
N LEU A 137 5.77 -3.44 -8.05
CA LEU A 137 5.94 -2.19 -7.31
C LEU A 137 7.41 -1.98 -7.01
N THR A 138 7.90 -0.78 -7.26
CA THR A 138 9.26 -0.36 -6.88
C THR A 138 9.14 0.78 -5.89
N GLY A 139 9.86 0.68 -4.76
CA GLY A 139 9.93 1.73 -3.75
C GLY A 139 10.96 2.81 -4.09
N GLY A 140 11.37 3.57 -3.07
CA GLY A 140 12.31 4.67 -3.21
C GLY A 140 11.63 6.03 -3.35
N THR A 141 12.39 7.07 -3.71
CA THR A 141 11.91 8.46 -3.81
C THR A 141 10.97 8.69 -5.00
N THR A 142 11.04 7.81 -6.00
CA THR A 142 10.20 7.86 -7.20
C THR A 142 9.55 6.49 -7.38
N PRO A 143 8.56 6.15 -6.54
CA PRO A 143 7.94 4.83 -6.60
C PRO A 143 7.26 4.61 -7.95
N LEU A 144 7.31 3.37 -8.43
CA LEU A 144 6.77 2.98 -9.74
C LEU A 144 5.83 1.79 -9.61
N ARG A 145 4.77 1.82 -10.42
CA ARG A 145 3.89 0.67 -10.67
C ARG A 145 4.00 0.25 -12.14
N THR A 146 4.69 -0.85 -12.39
CA THR A 146 4.95 -1.34 -13.75
C THR A 146 4.05 -2.55 -14.05
N PRO A 147 3.27 -2.54 -15.15
CA PRO A 147 2.48 -3.72 -15.55
C PRO A 147 3.35 -4.94 -15.83
N VAL A 148 2.90 -6.11 -15.36
CA VAL A 148 3.50 -7.40 -15.70
C VAL A 148 3.36 -7.67 -17.19
N GLY A 149 4.39 -8.27 -17.79
CA GLY A 149 4.45 -8.60 -19.22
C GLY A 149 5.33 -7.64 -20.03
N THR A 150 6.00 -6.72 -19.35
CA THR A 150 7.04 -5.86 -19.92
C THR A 150 8.42 -6.45 -19.62
N GLU A 151 9.45 -6.09 -20.39
CA GLU A 151 10.84 -6.50 -20.07
C GLU A 151 11.27 -6.05 -18.67
N ALA A 152 10.73 -4.92 -18.22
CA ALA A 152 10.99 -4.36 -16.91
C ALA A 152 10.19 -5.02 -15.78
N CYS A 153 9.17 -5.86 -16.05
CA CYS A 153 8.37 -6.53 -15.01
C CYS A 153 7.83 -7.87 -15.51
N THR A 154 8.40 -8.95 -14.98
CA THR A 154 8.01 -10.33 -15.31
C THR A 154 7.44 -11.03 -14.09
N SER A 155 6.40 -11.84 -14.28
CA SER A 155 5.82 -12.63 -13.19
C SER A 155 6.49 -14.00 -13.09
N PRO A 156 6.74 -14.51 -11.87
CA PRO A 156 7.27 -15.85 -11.71
C PRO A 156 6.21 -16.88 -12.09
N ALA A 157 6.63 -18.14 -12.23
CA ALA A 157 5.70 -19.24 -12.42
C ALA A 157 4.61 -19.22 -11.34
N THR A 158 3.36 -19.54 -11.69
CA THR A 158 2.17 -19.43 -10.81
C THR A 158 2.34 -20.10 -9.44
N ASP A 159 3.05 -21.23 -9.40
CA ASP A 159 3.30 -22.02 -8.19
C ASP A 159 4.58 -21.64 -7.42
N SER A 160 5.30 -20.63 -7.89
CA SER A 160 6.54 -20.19 -7.27
C SER A 160 6.31 -19.56 -5.89
N ASN A 161 7.27 -19.72 -4.99
CA ASN A 161 7.34 -18.98 -3.73
C ASN A 161 7.75 -17.50 -3.95
N LEU A 162 8.37 -17.18 -5.09
CA LEU A 162 8.82 -15.83 -5.44
C LEU A 162 7.67 -14.80 -5.44
N TRP A 163 6.41 -15.22 -5.56
CA TRP A 163 5.25 -14.33 -5.41
C TRP A 163 5.21 -13.63 -4.04
N ALA A 164 5.70 -14.28 -2.99
CA ALA A 164 5.71 -13.76 -1.62
C ALA A 164 6.92 -12.86 -1.31
N GLU A 165 7.90 -12.72 -2.20
CA GLU A 165 9.09 -11.89 -1.94
C GLU A 165 8.82 -10.39 -2.21
N ALA A 166 7.79 -9.84 -1.56
CA ALA A 166 7.37 -8.45 -1.70
C ALA A 166 8.47 -7.46 -1.29
N THR A 167 9.21 -7.74 -0.21
CA THR A 167 10.33 -6.90 0.25
C THR A 167 11.39 -6.72 -0.83
N ALA A 168 11.79 -7.85 -1.44
CA ALA A 168 12.80 -7.87 -2.49
C ALA A 168 12.29 -7.17 -3.75
N ALA A 169 11.02 -7.37 -4.12
CA ALA A 169 10.42 -6.67 -5.26
C ALA A 169 10.42 -5.14 -5.09
N ILE A 170 10.11 -4.65 -3.89
CA ILE A 170 10.05 -3.22 -3.59
C ILE A 170 11.45 -2.60 -3.56
N THR A 171 12.46 -3.35 -3.10
CA THR A 171 13.85 -2.88 -2.94
C THR A 171 14.64 -2.99 -4.25
N ASP A 172 14.57 -4.13 -4.93
CA ASP A 172 15.36 -4.43 -6.13
C ASP A 172 14.71 -3.86 -7.41
N GLY A 173 13.46 -3.39 -7.29
CA GLY A 173 12.67 -2.84 -8.37
C GLY A 173 12.12 -3.88 -9.34
N ALA A 174 11.50 -3.39 -10.41
CA ALA A 174 10.67 -4.18 -11.31
C ALA A 174 11.40 -5.38 -11.99
N ALA A 175 12.74 -5.39 -12.00
CA ALA A 175 13.57 -6.42 -12.65
C ALA A 175 13.60 -7.80 -11.96
N ALA A 176 12.95 -7.97 -10.80
CA ALA A 176 13.32 -9.06 -9.89
C ALA A 176 12.55 -10.39 -10.05
N ASN A 177 11.59 -10.51 -10.98
CA ASN A 177 10.75 -11.71 -11.19
C ASN A 177 10.19 -12.31 -9.87
N ARG A 178 9.83 -11.42 -8.94
CA ARG A 178 9.44 -11.74 -7.56
C ARG A 178 8.55 -10.63 -7.02
N GLY A 179 7.74 -10.92 -6.01
CA GLY A 179 6.77 -10.00 -5.39
C GLY A 179 5.87 -9.32 -6.41
N ILE A 180 4.82 -10.01 -6.85
CA ILE A 180 3.85 -9.47 -7.82
C ILE A 180 2.59 -9.06 -7.10
N PHE A 181 2.08 -7.89 -7.46
CA PHE A 181 0.94 -7.26 -6.81
C PHE A 181 -0.27 -7.22 -7.74
N LYS A 182 -1.45 -7.39 -7.15
CA LYS A 182 -2.73 -7.02 -7.77
C LYS A 182 -3.19 -5.73 -7.13
N CYS A 183 -3.57 -4.76 -7.95
CA CYS A 183 -3.96 -3.43 -7.50
C CYS A 183 -5.44 -3.17 -7.77
N VAL A 184 -6.12 -2.61 -6.78
CA VAL A 184 -7.48 -2.11 -6.89
C VAL A 184 -7.39 -0.60 -7.19
N PRO A 185 -7.97 -0.13 -8.30
CA PRO A 185 -8.11 1.30 -8.59
C PRO A 185 -9.16 1.94 -7.68
#